data_AF-A0A967Z9K4-F1
#
_entry.id   AF-A0A967Z9K4-F1
#
_cell.length_a   1.000
_cell.length_b   1.000
_cell.length_c   1.000
_cell.angle_alpha   90.00
_cell.angle_beta   90.00
_cell.angle_gamma   90.00
#
_symmetry.space_group_name_H-M   'P 1'
#
loop_
_entity.id
_entity.type
_entity.pdbx_description
1 polymer ?
#
loop_
_entity_poly.entity_id
_entity_poly.type
_entity_poly.pdbx_seq_one_letter_code
_entity_poly.pdbx_strand_id
1 'polypeptide(L)'
;MTTKQGDFLKEFILAPDTGAGGSTGGIAFSPDAEQQHLYISDLTNNRIWFLDRDDGELLGYMGRMSDAGGQFYGLHMIAVDSEGNIYTGEVQNGERVQRFVPADSQRGRLLEQLAELR
;
A
#
# COMPACT_ATOMS: atom_id res chain seq x y z
N MET A 1 -8.79 1.22 -15.87
CA MET A 1 -10.14 1.86 -15.73
C MET A 1 -10.95 1.58 -16.99
N THR A 2 -12.29 1.47 -16.93
CA THR A 2 -13.13 1.21 -18.13
C THR A 2 -14.13 2.34 -18.40
N THR A 3 -14.49 2.56 -19.67
CA THR A 3 -15.65 3.41 -20.03
C THR A 3 -16.96 2.74 -19.56
N LYS A 4 -18.09 3.46 -19.60
CA LYS A 4 -19.42 2.85 -19.37
C LYS A 4 -19.74 1.74 -20.38
N GLN A 5 -19.02 1.71 -21.50
CA GLN A 5 -19.12 0.74 -22.57
C GLN A 5 -18.11 -0.42 -22.40
N GLY A 6 -17.23 -0.35 -21.39
CA GLY A 6 -16.26 -1.39 -21.08
C GLY A 6 -14.91 -1.22 -21.76
N ASP A 7 -14.66 -0.10 -22.47
CA ASP A 7 -13.40 0.11 -23.15
C ASP A 7 -12.28 0.34 -22.14
N PHE A 8 -11.14 -0.30 -22.35
CA PHE A 8 -9.95 -0.09 -21.55
C PHE A 8 -9.45 1.35 -21.69
N LEU A 9 -9.19 2.01 -20.55
CA LEU A 9 -8.69 3.38 -20.52
C LEU A 9 -7.18 3.45 -20.34
N LYS A 10 -6.64 2.76 -19.33
CA LYS A 10 -5.25 2.92 -18.90
C LYS A 10 -4.80 1.77 -18.01
N GLU A 11 -3.53 1.41 -18.13
CA GLU A 11 -2.76 0.58 -17.21
C GLU A 11 -1.49 1.30 -16.78
N PHE A 12 -0.93 0.84 -15.67
CA PHE A 12 0.37 1.26 -15.15
C PHE A 12 1.24 0.02 -15.01
N ILE A 13 2.48 0.10 -15.47
CA ILE A 13 3.45 -0.97 -15.32
C ILE A 13 4.25 -0.69 -14.05
N LEU A 14 4.06 -1.54 -13.04
CA LEU A 14 4.72 -1.41 -11.74
C LEU A 14 5.73 -2.55 -11.55
N ALA A 15 6.97 -2.20 -11.22
CA ALA A 15 8.06 -3.14 -10.99
C ALA A 15 8.15 -4.23 -12.08
N PRO A 16 8.43 -3.85 -13.35
CA PRO A 16 8.44 -4.77 -14.50
C PRO A 16 9.45 -5.90 -14.38
N ASP A 17 10.48 -5.72 -13.55
CA ASP A 17 11.52 -6.73 -13.30
C ASP A 17 11.10 -7.78 -12.25
N THR A 18 9.89 -7.66 -11.70
CA THR A 18 9.33 -8.67 -10.81
C THR A 18 9.04 -9.92 -11.64
N GLY A 19 9.61 -11.07 -11.24
CA GLY A 19 9.52 -12.33 -11.99
C GLY A 19 8.10 -12.90 -12.14
N ALA A 20 8.00 -14.21 -12.35
CA ALA A 20 6.76 -14.90 -12.78
C ALA A 20 5.48 -14.67 -11.92
N GLY A 21 5.59 -14.07 -10.72
CA GLY A 21 4.45 -13.69 -9.87
C GLY A 21 3.94 -12.26 -10.04
N GLY A 22 4.68 -11.37 -10.73
CA GLY A 22 4.33 -9.95 -10.81
C GLY A 22 4.30 -9.23 -9.45
N SER A 23 3.98 -7.94 -9.48
CA SER A 23 4.07 -7.03 -8.33
C SER A 23 2.73 -6.60 -7.75
N THR A 24 1.60 -6.91 -8.39
CA THR A 24 0.30 -6.33 -8.05
C THR A 24 -0.61 -7.39 -7.42
N GLY A 25 -0.93 -7.22 -6.13
CA GLY A 25 -1.93 -8.01 -5.41
C GLY A 25 -3.27 -7.28 -5.33
N GLY A 26 -3.41 -6.40 -4.35
CA GLY A 26 -4.62 -5.61 -4.10
C GLY A 26 -4.36 -4.12 -4.29
N ILE A 27 -5.44 -3.36 -4.46
CA ILE A 27 -5.39 -1.89 -4.58
C ILE A 27 -6.31 -1.22 -3.54
N ALA A 28 -5.90 -0.06 -3.06
CA ALA A 28 -6.72 0.86 -2.29
C ALA A 28 -6.50 2.30 -2.77
N PHE A 29 -7.44 3.17 -2.45
CA PHE A 29 -7.36 4.60 -2.76
C PHE A 29 -7.00 5.38 -1.50
N SER A 30 -6.36 6.53 -1.68
CA SER A 30 -6.25 7.52 -0.59
C SER A 30 -7.64 7.98 -0.11
N PRO A 31 -7.76 8.38 1.17
CA PRO A 31 -9.05 8.71 1.78
C PRO A 31 -9.58 10.10 1.40
N ASP A 32 -8.76 10.92 0.72
CA ASP A 32 -9.18 12.24 0.25
C ASP A 32 -10.30 12.12 -0.80
N ALA A 33 -11.12 13.16 -0.91
CA ALA A 33 -12.31 13.14 -1.76
C ALA A 33 -12.02 12.86 -3.24
N GLU A 34 -10.85 13.30 -3.73
CA GLU A 34 -10.42 13.11 -5.12
C GLU A 34 -9.73 11.76 -5.32
N GLN A 35 -9.43 11.04 -4.24
CA GLN A 35 -8.69 9.77 -4.25
C GLN A 35 -7.40 9.92 -5.06
N GLN A 36 -6.60 10.96 -4.77
CA GLN A 36 -5.45 11.34 -5.60
C GLN A 36 -4.38 10.24 -5.74
N HIS A 37 -4.35 9.27 -4.82
CA HIS A 37 -3.31 8.25 -4.79
C HIS A 37 -3.86 6.83 -4.87
N LEU A 38 -3.06 5.95 -5.48
CA LEU A 38 -3.24 4.50 -5.52
C LEU A 38 -2.23 3.83 -4.60
N TYR A 39 -2.71 2.95 -3.71
CA TYR A 39 -1.87 2.12 -2.85
C TYR A 39 -1.97 0.67 -3.29
N ILE A 40 -0.83 0.04 -3.54
CA ILE A 40 -0.78 -1.30 -4.13
C ILE A 40 -0.03 -2.23 -3.18
N SER A 41 -0.67 -3.32 -2.75
CA SER A 41 0.02 -4.39 -2.03
C SER A 41 0.78 -5.28 -3.01
N ASP A 42 2.08 -5.43 -2.78
CA ASP A 42 2.96 -6.28 -3.58
C ASP A 42 3.38 -7.52 -2.80
N LEU A 43 2.83 -8.65 -3.23
CA LEU A 43 3.08 -9.95 -2.61
C LEU A 43 4.51 -10.44 -2.84
N THR A 44 5.04 -10.26 -4.04
CA THR A 44 6.35 -10.81 -4.43
C THR A 44 7.47 -10.00 -3.79
N ASN A 45 7.37 -8.68 -3.84
CA ASN A 45 8.39 -7.79 -3.32
C ASN A 45 8.16 -7.35 -1.87
N ASN A 46 7.02 -7.69 -1.28
CA ASN A 46 6.71 -7.47 0.13
C ASN A 46 6.76 -5.99 0.52
N ARG A 47 6.02 -5.18 -0.23
CA ARG A 47 5.96 -3.73 -0.04
C ARG A 47 4.60 -3.18 -0.41
N ILE A 48 4.28 -2.01 0.14
CA ILE A 48 3.19 -1.17 -0.34
C ILE A 48 3.81 -0.16 -1.30
N TRP A 49 3.25 -0.02 -2.49
CA TRP A 49 3.60 1.05 -3.42
C TRP A 49 2.58 2.18 -3.33
N PHE A 50 3.07 3.41 -3.45
CA PHE A 50 2.26 4.63 -3.50
C PHE A 50 2.44 5.26 -4.86
N LEU A 51 1.34 5.42 -5.60
CA LEU A 51 1.33 6.00 -6.93
C LEU A 51 0.41 7.22 -6.97
N ASP A 52 0.74 8.19 -7.81
CA ASP A 52 -0.25 9.14 -8.31
C ASP A 52 -1.29 8.38 -9.12
N ARG A 53 -2.57 8.65 -8.88
CA ARG A 53 -3.66 7.89 -9.51
C ARG A 53 -3.87 8.28 -10.97
N ASP A 54 -3.63 9.54 -11.33
CA ASP A 54 -3.94 10.05 -12.67
C ASP A 54 -2.90 9.56 -13.67
N ASP A 55 -1.63 9.81 -13.38
CA ASP A 55 -0.54 9.52 -14.31
C ASP A 55 0.18 8.19 -14.04
N GLY A 56 0.05 7.63 -12.83
CA GLY A 56 0.70 6.40 -12.41
C GLY A 56 2.12 6.59 -11.90
N GLU A 57 2.57 7.83 -11.68
CA GLU A 57 3.89 8.14 -11.16
C GLU A 57 4.12 7.44 -9.83
N LEU A 58 5.29 6.81 -9.67
CA LEU A 58 5.68 6.20 -8.42
C LEU A 58 6.12 7.29 -7.42
N LEU A 59 5.32 7.51 -6.39
CA LEU A 59 5.61 8.47 -5.32
C LEU A 59 6.50 7.89 -4.23
N GLY A 60 6.44 6.57 -4.04
CA GLY A 60 7.30 5.89 -3.08
C GLY A 60 6.82 4.48 -2.76
N TYR A 61 7.48 3.87 -1.78
CA TYR A 61 7.09 2.57 -1.25
C TYR A 61 7.49 2.43 0.21
N MET A 62 6.90 1.45 0.88
CA MET A 62 7.32 1.03 2.21
C MET A 62 7.34 -0.48 2.37
N GLY A 63 8.20 -0.96 3.26
CA GLY A 63 8.35 -2.38 3.58
C GLY A 63 9.40 -3.11 2.74
N ARG A 64 9.74 -4.30 3.21
CA ARG A 64 10.56 -5.32 2.56
C ARG A 64 10.18 -6.68 3.14
N MET A 65 10.71 -7.76 2.56
CA MET A 65 10.56 -9.10 3.12
C MET A 65 11.13 -9.17 4.54
N SER A 66 10.27 -9.30 5.55
CA SER A 66 10.62 -9.56 6.96
C SER A 66 9.36 -9.75 7.80
N ASP A 67 9.49 -10.52 8.88
CA ASP A 67 8.51 -10.71 9.95
C ASP A 67 8.50 -9.58 10.99
N ALA A 68 9.35 -8.56 10.88
CA ALA A 68 9.35 -7.42 11.78
C ALA A 68 8.09 -6.55 11.59
N GLY A 69 7.68 -5.84 12.64
CA GLY A 69 6.60 -4.85 12.55
C GLY A 69 6.92 -3.76 11.53
N GLY A 70 5.96 -3.45 10.66
CA GLY A 70 6.10 -2.52 9.56
C GLY A 70 6.88 -3.02 8.35
N GLN A 71 7.31 -4.28 8.36
CA GLN A 71 7.78 -5.03 7.19
C GLN A 71 6.77 -6.13 6.86
N PHE A 72 6.95 -6.86 5.75
CA PHE A 72 5.93 -7.79 5.28
C PHE A 72 6.46 -9.15 4.85
N TYR A 73 5.60 -10.17 4.92
CA TYR A 73 5.79 -11.49 4.34
C TYR A 73 4.48 -11.93 3.67
N GLY A 74 4.49 -12.11 2.35
CA GLY A 74 3.29 -12.50 1.59
C GLY A 74 2.19 -11.43 1.63
N LEU A 75 2.54 -10.16 1.44
CA LEU A 75 1.58 -9.05 1.50
C LEU A 75 0.52 -9.14 0.38
N HIS A 76 -0.68 -9.61 0.71
CA HIS A 76 -1.70 -9.94 -0.29
C HIS A 76 -2.83 -8.91 -0.35
N MET A 77 -3.19 -8.29 0.77
CA MET A 77 -4.35 -7.42 0.87
C MET A 77 -3.99 -6.06 1.46
N ILE A 78 -4.71 -5.03 0.99
CA ILE A 78 -4.63 -3.66 1.49
C ILE A 78 -6.04 -3.05 1.55
N ALA A 79 -6.30 -2.26 2.59
CA ALA A 79 -7.51 -1.44 2.73
C ALA A 79 -7.15 -0.13 3.43
N VAL A 80 -7.94 0.92 3.16
CA VAL A 80 -7.77 2.26 3.74
C VAL A 80 -9.09 2.68 4.35
N ASP A 81 -9.07 3.17 5.59
CA ASP A 81 -10.26 3.75 6.23
C ASP A 81 -10.36 5.26 5.99
N SER A 82 -11.46 5.89 6.41
CA SER A 82 -11.69 7.32 6.23
C SER A 82 -10.73 8.22 7.01
N GLU A 83 -9.98 7.67 7.96
CA GLU A 83 -8.94 8.40 8.70
C GLU A 83 -7.55 8.26 8.03
N GLY A 84 -7.47 7.52 6.92
CA GLY A 84 -6.23 7.26 6.21
C GLY A 84 -5.38 6.15 6.83
N ASN A 85 -5.91 5.38 7.78
CA ASN A 85 -5.18 4.23 8.28
C ASN A 85 -5.12 3.15 7.20
N ILE A 86 -3.95 2.57 6.99
CA ILE A 86 -3.73 1.46 6.06
C ILE A 86 -3.77 0.16 6.84
N TYR A 87 -4.58 -0.79 6.38
CA TYR A 87 -4.68 -2.14 6.92
C TYR A 87 -4.16 -3.11 5.89
N THR A 88 -3.28 -4.01 6.31
CA THR A 88 -2.70 -5.03 5.43
C THR A 88 -3.08 -6.43 5.88
N GLY A 89 -3.20 -7.35 4.93
CA GLY A 89 -3.36 -8.77 5.18
C GLY A 89 -2.21 -9.55 4.54
N GLU A 90 -1.48 -10.29 5.36
CA GLU A 90 -0.37 -11.13 4.95
C GLU A 90 -0.77 -12.61 4.91
N VAL A 91 -0.35 -13.31 3.85
CA VAL A 91 -0.55 -14.75 3.66
C VAL A 91 0.78 -15.49 3.81
N GLN A 92 0.81 -16.79 3.47
CA GLN A 92 1.98 -17.66 3.64
C GLN A 92 2.44 -17.63 5.10
N ASN A 93 3.71 -17.31 5.40
CA ASN A 93 4.23 -17.30 6.76
C ASN A 93 4.04 -15.96 7.49
N GLY A 94 3.44 -14.96 6.84
CA GLY A 94 3.16 -13.69 7.51
C GLY A 94 1.98 -13.78 8.47
N GLU A 95 0.90 -14.47 8.05
CA GLU A 95 -0.28 -14.87 8.86
C GLU A 95 -0.83 -13.79 9.80
N ARG A 96 -0.75 -12.52 9.38
CA ARG A 96 -1.07 -11.39 10.25
C ARG A 96 -1.77 -10.25 9.53
N VAL A 97 -2.37 -9.40 10.35
CA VAL A 97 -2.87 -8.10 9.95
C VAL A 97 -2.01 -7.04 10.62
N GLN A 98 -1.62 -6.01 9.86
CA GLN A 98 -0.98 -4.82 10.41
C GLN A 98 -1.83 -3.59 10.11
N ARG A 99 -1.78 -2.60 11.01
CA ARG A 99 -2.38 -1.29 10.82
C ARG A 99 -1.31 -0.21 10.90
N PHE A 100 -1.29 0.66 9.91
CA PHE A 100 -0.44 1.84 9.81
C PHE A 100 -1.29 3.08 9.94
N VAL A 101 -0.80 4.06 10.68
CA VAL A 101 -1.46 5.35 10.86
C VAL A 101 -0.69 6.40 10.06
N PRO A 102 -1.35 7.41 9.45
CA PRO A 102 -0.64 8.50 8.81
C PRO A 102 0.29 9.20 9.81
N ALA A 103 1.54 9.44 9.43
CA ALA A 103 2.53 10.07 10.30
C ALA A 103 2.10 11.48 10.74
N ASP A 104 1.47 12.22 9.84
CA ASP A 104 0.95 13.57 10.05
C ASP A 104 -0.39 13.62 10.81
N SER A 105 -1.02 12.46 11.07
CA SER A 105 -2.20 12.40 11.94
C SER A 105 -1.84 12.76 13.39
N GLN A 106 -2.83 13.14 14.19
CA GLN A 106 -2.63 13.38 15.63
C GLN A 106 -2.04 12.14 16.32
N ARG A 107 -2.51 10.94 15.93
CA ARG A 107 -2.02 9.67 16.46
C ARG A 107 -0.61 9.37 16.00
N GLY A 108 -0.28 9.61 14.74
CA GLY A 108 1.07 9.43 14.17
C GLY A 108 2.10 10.25 14.93
N ARG A 109 1.86 11.57 15.01
CA ARG A 109 2.75 12.49 15.75
C ARG A 109 2.93 12.11 17.22
N LEU A 110 1.86 11.67 17.89
CA LEU A 110 1.96 11.20 19.28
C LEU A 110 2.82 9.94 19.41
N LEU A 111 2.65 8.98 18.50
CA LEU A 111 3.43 7.72 18.54
C LEU A 111 4.92 7.96 18.27
N GLU A 112 5.26 8.89 17.37
CA GLU A 112 6.64 9.31 17.12
C GLU A 112 7.27 9.91 18.38
N GLN A 113 6.59 10.88 19.01
CA GLN A 113 7.07 11.49 20.25
C GLN A 113 7.29 10.46 21.38
N LEU A 114 6.40 9.47 21.51
CA LEU A 114 6.55 8.42 22.52
C LEU A 114 7.71 7.45 22.22
N ALA A 115 8.09 7.28 20.96
CA ALA A 115 9.21 6.44 20.57
C ALA A 115 10.56 7.09 20.91
N GLU A 116 10.66 8.42 20.84
CA GLU A 116 11.87 9.19 21.17
C GLU A 116 12.17 9.24 22.69
N LEU A 117 11.18 8.93 23.53
CA LEU A 117 11.33 8.93 24.99
C LEU A 117 11.91 7.63 25.57
N ARG A 118 12.30 6.67 24.71
CA ARG A 118 12.86 5.37 25.09
C ARG A 118 14.37 5.34 24.94
#